data_AF-A0A1M5K8H6-F1
#
_entry.id   AF-A0A1M5K8H6-F1
#
_cell.length_a   1.000
_cell.length_b   1.000
_cell.length_c   1.000
_cell.angle_alpha   90.00
_cell.angle_beta   90.00
_cell.angle_gamma   90.00
#
_symmetry.space_group_name_H-M   'P 1'
#
loop_
_entity.id
_entity.type
_entity.pdbx_description
1 polymer ?
#
loop_
_entity_poly.entity_id
_entity_poly.type
_entity_poly.pdbx_seq_one_letter_code
_entity_poly.pdbx_strand_id
1 'polypeptide(L)'
;MKNYITSTSFVSILWSLTLLILSFFFSEYVTGYLILSLIIIIPLATIKMIKMLREDRLNGTTLFKEAIYRMLIMLVVLVVIFFITKQNHI
;
A
#
# COMPACT_ATOMS: atom_id res chain seq x y z
N MET A 1 -21.41 11.62 -16.19
CA MET A 1 -20.03 11.38 -15.70
C MET A 1 -20.12 10.45 -14.50
N LYS A 2 -19.65 9.19 -14.61
CA LYS A 2 -19.68 8.23 -13.49
C LYS A 2 -18.61 8.63 -12.48
N ASN A 3 -18.97 8.72 -11.19
CA ASN A 3 -18.05 9.03 -10.10
C ASN A 3 -17.04 7.88 -9.92
N TYR A 4 -15.88 7.99 -10.56
CA TYR A 4 -14.76 7.05 -10.43
C TYR A 4 -13.95 7.25 -9.14
N ILE A 5 -14.30 8.25 -8.33
CA ILE A 5 -13.68 8.48 -7.02
C ILE A 5 -14.38 7.57 -6.02
N THR A 6 -13.86 6.36 -5.84
CA THR A 6 -14.20 5.52 -4.70
C THR A 6 -13.63 6.15 -3.43
N SER A 7 -14.34 6.01 -2.29
CA SER A 7 -13.89 6.56 -1.00
C SER A 7 -12.47 6.12 -0.64
N THR A 8 -12.08 4.91 -1.04
CA THR A 8 -10.72 4.39 -0.85
C THR A 8 -9.67 5.19 -1.65
N SER A 9 -9.94 5.54 -2.91
CA SER A 9 -9.04 6.37 -3.72
C SER A 9 -8.90 7.77 -3.13
N PHE A 10 -9.98 8.36 -2.61
CA PHE A 10 -9.91 9.67 -1.97
C PHE A 10 -9.04 9.67 -0.71
N VAL A 11 -9.19 8.65 0.14
CA VAL A 11 -8.36 8.47 1.34
C VAL A 11 -6.88 8.30 0.96
N SER A 12 -6.57 7.50 -0.07
CA SER A 12 -5.20 7.33 -0.54
C SER A 12 -4.59 8.63 -1.08
N ILE A 13 -5.35 9.43 -1.82
CA ILE A 13 -4.89 10.72 -2.34
C ILE A 13 -4.59 11.70 -1.21
N LEU A 14 -5.49 11.82 -0.23
CA LEU A 14 -5.26 12.66 0.95
C LEU A 14 -4.03 12.21 1.73
N TRP A 15 -3.86 10.91 1.92
CA TRP A 15 -2.70 10.34 2.62
C TRP A 15 -1.38 10.70 1.93
N SER A 16 -1.31 10.54 0.61
CA SER A 16 -0.11 10.90 -0.17
C SER A 16 0.13 12.41 -0.17
N LEU A 17 -0.92 13.23 -0.22
CA LEU A 17 -0.79 14.69 -0.18
C LEU A 17 -0.25 15.16 1.18
N THR A 18 -0.74 14.59 2.28
CA THR A 18 -0.23 14.87 3.63
C THR A 18 1.26 14.51 3.72
N LEU A 19 1.68 13.37 3.17
CA LEU A 19 3.10 13.00 3.14
C LEU A 19 3.96 14.02 2.38
N LEU A 20 3.50 14.53 1.24
CA LEU A 20 4.21 15.54 0.46
C LEU A 20 4.36 16.86 1.24
N ILE A 21 3.29 17.30 1.91
CA ILE A 21 3.31 18.51 2.74
C ILE A 21 4.28 18.33 3.91
N LEU A 22 4.24 17.19 4.61
CA LEU A 22 5.19 16.91 5.68
C LEU A 22 6.63 16.87 5.14
N SER A 23 6.86 16.24 3.99
CA SER A 23 8.20 16.16 3.41
C SER A 23 8.78 17.53 3.05
N PHE A 24 7.94 18.48 2.64
CA PHE A 24 8.39 19.80 2.22
C PHE A 24 8.52 20.79 3.38
N PHE A 25 7.55 20.80 4.29
CA PHE A 25 7.46 21.82 5.35
C PHE A 25 7.90 21.31 6.74
N PHE A 26 7.85 20.00 6.97
CA PHE A 26 7.98 19.38 8.30
C PHE A 26 8.76 18.06 8.23
N SER A 27 9.94 18.09 7.59
CA SER A 27 10.69 16.88 7.23
C SER A 27 11.00 15.97 8.43
N GLU A 28 11.12 16.53 9.63
CA GLU A 28 11.36 15.80 10.88
C GLU A 28 10.19 14.88 11.29
N TYR A 29 8.97 15.18 10.84
CA TYR A 29 7.77 14.40 11.15
C TYR A 29 7.48 13.30 10.12
N VAL A 30 8.17 13.31 8.98
CA VAL A 30 7.96 12.33 7.89
C VAL A 30 8.13 10.91 8.39
N THR A 31 9.19 10.63 9.13
CA THR A 31 9.47 9.29 9.67
C THR A 31 8.37 8.83 10.62
N GLY A 32 7.94 9.69 11.55
CA GLY A 32 6.86 9.38 12.48
C GLY A 32 5.53 9.12 11.77
N TYR A 33 5.22 9.94 10.76
CA TYR A 33 4.02 9.76 9.92
C TYR A 33 4.03 8.44 9.16
N LEU A 34 5.17 8.05 8.58
CA LEU A 34 5.32 6.77 7.88
C LEU A 34 5.18 5.57 8.84
N ILE A 35 5.77 5.65 10.04
CA ILE A 35 5.62 4.61 11.07
C ILE A 35 4.16 4.46 11.50
N LEU A 36 3.46 5.57 11.78
CA LEU A 36 2.03 5.55 12.09
C LEU A 36 1.20 4.97 10.95
N SER A 37 1.57 5.29 9.71
CA SER A 37 0.90 4.74 8.52
C SER A 37 1.05 3.23 8.45
N LEU A 38 2.23 2.68 8.73
CA LEU A 38 2.45 1.23 8.79
C LEU A 38 1.61 0.56 9.88
N ILE A 39 1.53 1.17 11.06
CA ILE A 39 0.72 0.65 12.19
C ILE A 39 -0.76 0.55 11.81
N ILE A 40 -1.27 1.44 10.97
CA ILE A 40 -2.68 1.42 10.51
C ILE A 40 -2.87 0.46 9.33
N ILE A 41 -1.96 0.47 8.36
CA ILE A 41 -2.09 -0.32 7.12
C ILE A 41 -1.94 -1.81 7.38
N ILE A 42 -0.98 -2.22 8.21
CA ILE A 42 -0.68 -3.65 8.46
C ILE A 42 -1.90 -4.40 9.03
N PRO A 43 -2.59 -3.93 10.09
CA PRO A 43 -3.78 -4.59 10.61
C PRO A 43 -4.94 -4.62 9.61
N LEU A 44 -5.18 -3.51 8.91
CA LEU A 44 -6.26 -3.42 7.92
C LEU A 44 -6.05 -4.41 6.77
N ALA A 45 -4.82 -4.50 6.25
CA ALA A 45 -4.45 -5.46 5.23
C ALA A 45 -4.61 -6.90 5.75
N THR A 46 -4.16 -7.18 6.98
CA THR A 46 -4.26 -8.50 7.60
C THR A 46 -5.71 -8.97 7.74
N ILE A 47 -6.61 -8.12 8.25
CA ILE A 47 -8.03 -8.44 8.38
C ILE A 47 -8.65 -8.71 7.00
N LYS A 48 -8.32 -7.91 5.99
CA LYS A 48 -8.83 -8.09 4.63
C LYS A 48 -8.34 -9.41 4.01
N MET A 49 -7.08 -9.77 4.21
CA MET A 49 -6.53 -11.06 3.74
C MET A 49 -7.21 -12.25 4.41
N ILE A 50 -7.46 -12.18 5.72
CA ILE A 50 -8.17 -13.24 6.45
C ILE A 50 -9.59 -13.42 5.90
N LYS A 51 -10.29 -12.32 5.61
CA LYS A 51 -11.63 -12.38 4.97
C LYS A 51 -11.57 -13.00 3.58
N MET A 52 -10.64 -12.58 2.74
CA MET A 52 -10.44 -13.16 1.39
C MET A 52 -10.13 -14.65 1.42
N LEU A 53 -9.28 -15.10 2.36
CA LEU A 53 -8.98 -16.53 2.52
C LEU A 53 -10.23 -17.34 2.89
N ARG A 54 -11.09 -16.79 3.75
CA ARG A 54 -12.33 -17.44 4.17
C ARG A 54 -13.33 -17.50 3.01
N GLU A 55 -13.45 -16.42 2.23
CA GLU A 55 -14.32 -16.36 1.05
C GLU A 55 -13.86 -17.33 -0.04
N ASP A 56 -12.56 -17.42 -0.32
CA ASP A 56 -12.01 -18.37 -1.30
C ASP A 56 -12.30 -19.83 -0.92
N ARG A 57 -12.20 -20.18 0.37
CA ARG A 57 -12.54 -21.53 0.85
C ARG A 57 -14.03 -21.87 0.69
N LEU A 58 -14.91 -20.89 0.84
CA LEU A 58 -16.36 -21.09 0.78
C LEU A 58 -16.89 -21.07 -0.66
N ASN A 59 -16.33 -20.21 -1.51
CA ASN A 59 -16.83 -19.96 -2.86
C ASN A 59 -15.99 -20.62 -3.96
N GLY A 60 -14.89 -21.29 -3.61
CA GLY A 60 -13.97 -21.90 -4.58
C GLY A 60 -13.25 -20.88 -5.48
N THR A 61 -13.16 -19.62 -5.05
CA THR A 61 -12.51 -18.54 -5.80
C THR A 61 -10.99 -18.53 -5.58
N THR A 62 -10.26 -17.78 -6.41
CA THR A 62 -8.79 -17.66 -6.38
C THR A 62 -8.29 -16.27 -6.00
N LEU A 63 -9.14 -15.44 -5.38
CA LEU A 63 -8.86 -14.02 -5.11
C LEU A 63 -7.71 -13.81 -4.14
N PHE A 64 -7.57 -14.69 -3.15
CA PHE A 64 -6.47 -14.68 -2.19
C PHE A 64 -5.14 -15.01 -2.88
N LYS A 65 -5.13 -16.05 -3.74
CA LYS A 65 -3.95 -16.44 -4.52
C LYS A 65 -3.52 -15.31 -5.44
N GLU A 66 -4.47 -14.70 -6.15
CA GLU A 66 -4.22 -13.52 -7.00
C GLU A 66 -3.69 -12.33 -6.21
N ALA A 67 -4.24 -12.05 -5.03
CA ALA A 67 -3.78 -10.97 -4.16
C ALA A 67 -2.31 -11.20 -3.72
N ILE A 68 -1.94 -12.43 -3.35
CA ILE A 68 -0.55 -12.78 -3.01
C ILE A 68 0.38 -12.57 -4.21
N TYR A 69 0.00 -13.04 -5.41
CA TYR A 69 0.83 -12.83 -6.60
C TYR A 69 1.03 -11.35 -6.90
N ARG A 70 -0.01 -10.52 -6.79
CA ARG A 70 0.12 -9.07 -6.99
C ARG A 70 1.06 -8.43 -5.96
N MET A 71 0.99 -8.85 -4.70
CA MET A 71 1.91 -8.38 -3.66
C MET A 71 3.35 -8.82 -3.92
N LEU A 72 3.58 -10.07 -4.32
CA LEU A 72 4.90 -10.59 -4.69
C LEU A 72 5.48 -9.84 -5.89
N ILE A 73 4.68 -9.61 -6.93
CA ILE A 73 5.12 -8.82 -8.11
C ILE A 73 5.51 -7.41 -7.67
N MET A 74 4.68 -6.74 -6.86
CA MET A 74 5.01 -5.43 -6.32
C MET A 74 6.29 -5.44 -5.48
N LEU A 75 6.51 -6.47 -4.68
CA LEU A 75 7.73 -6.62 -3.89
C LEU A 75 8.96 -6.78 -4.78
N VAL A 76 8.88 -7.61 -5.83
CA VAL A 76 9.96 -7.74 -6.83
C VAL A 76 10.23 -6.40 -7.51
N VAL A 77 9.20 -5.68 -7.94
CA VAL A 77 9.33 -4.35 -8.55
C VAL A 77 10.00 -3.38 -7.57
N LEU A 78 9.60 -3.37 -6.31
CA LEU A 78 10.22 -2.55 -5.25
C LEU A 78 11.69 -2.88 -5.06
N VAL A 79 12.05 -4.16 -5.04
CA VAL A 79 13.45 -4.60 -4.94
C VAL A 79 14.26 -4.15 -6.15
N VAL A 80 13.72 -4.31 -7.37
CA VAL A 80 14.38 -3.85 -8.60
C VAL A 80 14.57 -2.33 -8.58
N ILE A 81 13.52 -1.56 -8.25
CA ILE A 81 13.61 -0.10 -8.11
C ILE A 81 14.63 0.26 -7.03
N PHE A 82 14.64 -0.42 -5.89
CA PHE A 82 15.61 -0.17 -4.83
C PHE A 82 17.05 -0.39 -5.31
N PHE A 83 17.33 -1.46 -6.06
CA PHE A 83 18.64 -1.70 -6.63
C PHE A 83 19.00 -0.67 -7.71
N ILE A 84 18.05 -0.28 -8.57
CA ILE A 84 18.25 0.78 -9.57
C ILE A 84 18.58 2.10 -8.87
N THR A 85 17.76 2.52 -7.91
CA THR A 85 17.99 3.77 -7.15
C THR A 85 19.30 3.72 -6.38
N LYS A 86 19.64 2.58 -5.77
CA LYS A 86 20.92 2.38 -5.07
C LYS A 86 22.11 2.44 -6.04
N GLN A 87 21.99 1.89 -7.25
CA GLN A 87 23.04 1.96 -8.28
C GLN A 87 23.14 3.34 -8.93
N ASN A 88 22.04 4.08 -9.03
CA ASN A 88 22.01 5.44 -9.57
C ASN A 88 22.45 6.52 -8.57
N HIS A 89 22.78 6.14 -7.33
CA HIS A 89 23.58 6.96 -6.42
C HIS A 89 25.08 6.68 -6.69
N ILE A 90 26.01 7.57 -7.05
CA ILE A 90 26.21 9.03 -6.81
C ILE A 90 25.60 9.55 -5.51
#